data_AF-A0A0B7FK98-F1
#
_entry.id   AF-A0A0B7FK98-F1
#
_cell.length_a   1.000
_cell.length_b   1.000
_cell.length_c   1.000
_cell.angle_alpha   90.00
_cell.angle_beta   90.00
_cell.angle_gamma   90.00
#
_symmetry.space_group_name_H-M   'P 1'
#
loop_
_entity.id
_entity.type
_entity.pdbx_description
1 polymer ?
#
loop_
_entity_poly.entity_id
_entity_poly.type
_entity_poly.pdbx_seq_one_letter_code
_entity_poly.pdbx_strand_id
1 'polypeptide(L)'
;MLNGPPRDVFTYALEWTQLASEYTYLNPIQAFRATIDLLPHFIWLGATTPQRYQDLALADNVALRAASAAIQSSDYDLALEWLEHARCVVWNQTLMLRSPVVDKLALSYPDLASRLQSVSQQLHHASSGSSASASVTDTPEHRHRLAREYEHLLAEVRSVPEFEDFLRPTKVQGLKRAARYGPIVVINCHEAQCDALLVLPSHDHIVHLALPDFTERKARHARSESEKLLEKKGLRERGVTIKGGRQREPDPDIGPVLADLWNSVVKPVLEYLGYIVRVTVADRRCVFAYINATEQ
;
A
#
# COMPACT_ATOMS: atom_id res chain seq x y z
N MET A 1 20.95 15.62 -6.87
CA MET A 1 22.03 14.63 -6.79
C MET A 1 22.16 14.21 -5.34
N LEU A 2 22.10 12.91 -5.03
CA LEU A 2 22.39 12.42 -3.67
C LEU A 2 23.90 12.52 -3.43
N ASN A 3 24.33 13.25 -2.40
CA ASN A 3 25.74 13.43 -2.05
C ASN A 3 26.26 12.31 -1.12
N GLY A 4 25.98 11.05 -1.45
CA GLY A 4 26.39 9.89 -0.64
C GLY A 4 25.64 8.60 -1.02
N PRO A 5 26.01 7.45 -0.42
CA PRO A 5 25.28 6.20 -0.61
C PRO A 5 23.78 6.38 -0.30
N PRO A 6 22.84 5.93 -1.16
CA PRO A 6 21.41 6.18 -0.97
C PRO A 6 20.87 5.76 0.39
N ARG A 7 21.42 4.69 0.96
CA ARG A 7 21.05 4.16 2.27
C ARG A 7 21.42 5.10 3.42
N ASP A 8 22.59 5.71 3.34
CA ASP A 8 23.08 6.64 4.37
C ASP A 8 22.27 7.93 4.32
N VAL A 9 22.06 8.47 3.12
CA VAL A 9 21.24 9.68 2.91
C VAL A 9 19.81 9.46 3.42
N PHE A 10 19.21 8.29 3.15
CA PHE A 10 17.89 7.94 3.68
C PHE A 10 17.91 7.81 5.21
N THR A 11 18.94 7.21 5.78
CA THR A 11 19.07 7.04 7.24
C THR A 11 19.14 8.41 7.93
N TYR A 12 19.95 9.33 7.44
CA TYR A 12 20.02 10.69 7.99
C TYR A 12 18.70 11.47 7.82
N ALA A 13 18.02 11.31 6.67
CA ALA A 13 16.70 11.90 6.47
C ALA A 13 15.68 11.31 7.45
N LEU A 14 15.75 10.00 7.73
CA LEU A 14 14.91 9.34 8.72
C LEU A 14 15.19 9.83 10.15
N GLU A 15 16.44 9.98 10.55
CA GLU A 15 16.82 10.60 11.83
C GLU A 15 16.28 12.03 11.95
N TRP A 16 16.37 12.82 10.88
CA TRP A 16 15.77 14.16 10.84
C TRP A 16 14.24 14.09 11.03
N THR A 17 13.52 13.15 10.42
CA THR A 17 12.07 13.01 10.66
C THR A 17 11.74 12.65 12.10
N GLN A 18 12.56 11.84 12.76
CA GLN A 18 12.37 11.49 14.17
C GLN A 18 12.49 12.73 15.06
N LEU A 19 13.59 13.46 14.90
CA LEU A 19 13.80 14.72 15.63
C LEU A 19 12.72 15.76 15.30
N ALA A 20 12.35 15.91 14.03
CA ALA A 20 11.33 16.90 13.64
C ALA A 20 9.92 16.54 14.12
N SER A 21 9.65 15.27 14.41
CA SER A 21 8.40 14.82 15.04
C SER A 21 8.32 15.25 16.52
N GLU A 22 9.47 15.29 17.21
CA GLU A 22 9.56 15.77 18.59
C GLU A 22 9.58 17.30 18.69
N TYR A 23 10.19 17.96 17.70
CA TYR A 23 10.46 19.38 17.70
C TYR A 23 9.81 20.07 16.48
N THR A 24 8.62 20.64 16.66
CA THR A 24 7.82 21.25 15.58
C THR A 24 8.57 22.35 14.79
N TYR A 25 9.51 23.05 15.42
CA TYR A 25 10.33 24.08 14.76
C TYR A 25 11.27 23.54 13.67
N LEU A 26 11.52 22.22 13.63
CA LEU A 26 12.32 21.56 12.60
C LEU A 26 11.53 21.20 11.34
N ASN A 27 10.29 21.68 11.21
CA ASN A 27 9.42 21.49 10.06
C ASN A 27 9.24 20.01 9.67
N PRO A 28 8.45 19.24 10.44
CA PRO A 28 8.25 17.80 10.22
C PRO A 28 7.78 17.46 8.80
N ILE A 29 6.93 18.30 8.20
CA ILE A 29 6.44 18.09 6.82
C ILE A 29 7.59 18.11 5.81
N GLN A 30 8.54 19.04 5.97
CA GLN A 30 9.71 19.11 5.08
C GLN A 30 10.63 17.89 5.28
N ALA A 31 10.86 17.48 6.52
CA ALA A 31 11.65 16.29 6.82
C ALA A 31 11.01 15.03 6.19
N PHE A 32 9.71 14.83 6.37
CA PHE A 32 8.99 13.70 5.78
C PHE A 32 9.01 13.74 4.26
N ARG A 33 8.83 14.92 3.64
CA ARG A 33 8.92 15.06 2.18
C ARG A 33 10.29 14.61 1.67
N ALA A 34 11.37 15.10 2.28
CA ALA A 34 12.72 14.71 1.91
C ALA A 34 12.93 13.19 2.02
N THR A 35 12.43 12.56 3.08
CA THR A 35 12.56 11.11 3.27
C THR A 35 11.71 10.30 2.29
N ILE A 36 10.46 10.71 2.03
CA ILE A 36 9.57 10.03 1.06
C ILE A 36 10.13 10.12 -0.37
N ASP A 37 10.66 11.27 -0.77
CA ASP A 37 11.27 11.46 -2.10
C ASP A 37 12.51 10.57 -2.33
N LEU A 38 13.15 10.12 -1.24
CA LEU A 38 14.28 9.19 -1.27
C LEU A 38 13.86 7.72 -1.36
N LEU A 39 12.61 7.36 -1.05
CA LEU A 39 12.14 5.96 -1.05
C LEU A 39 12.42 5.17 -2.34
N PRO A 40 12.20 5.72 -3.55
CA PRO A 40 12.48 5.00 -4.79
C PRO A 40 13.97 4.63 -4.93
N HIS A 41 14.86 5.44 -4.37
CA HIS A 41 16.30 5.23 -4.41
C HIS A 41 16.80 4.35 -3.26
N PHE A 42 16.12 4.41 -2.11
CA PHE A 42 16.42 3.62 -0.92
C PHE A 42 16.03 2.15 -1.10
N ILE A 43 14.83 1.89 -1.62
CA ILE A 43 14.37 0.52 -1.89
C ILE A 43 15.00 0.06 -3.21
N TRP A 44 16.29 -0.19 -3.15
CA TRP A 44 17.10 -0.49 -4.32
C TRP A 44 16.77 -1.88 -4.85
N LEU A 45 16.30 -1.95 -6.09
CA LEU A 45 15.87 -3.19 -6.73
C LEU A 45 16.99 -4.24 -6.79
N GLY A 46 18.25 -3.79 -6.82
CA GLY A 46 19.44 -4.63 -6.83
C GLY A 46 19.83 -5.18 -5.45
N ALA A 47 19.16 -4.84 -4.35
CA ALA A 47 19.43 -5.42 -3.04
C ALA A 47 18.99 -6.89 -2.95
N THR A 48 19.53 -7.62 -1.98
CA THR A 48 19.13 -9.01 -1.73
C THR A 48 17.69 -9.07 -1.21
N THR A 49 16.98 -10.18 -1.42
CA THR A 49 15.60 -10.33 -0.95
C THR A 49 15.41 -10.06 0.56
N PRO A 50 16.27 -10.54 1.47
CA PRO A 50 16.14 -10.21 2.89
C PRO A 50 16.32 -8.72 3.19
N GLN A 51 17.28 -8.07 2.53
CA GLN A 51 17.53 -6.63 2.69
C GLN A 51 16.32 -5.82 2.20
N ARG A 52 15.79 -6.16 1.02
CA ARG A 52 14.59 -5.49 0.48
C ARG A 52 13.38 -5.63 1.40
N TYR A 53 13.20 -6.78 2.05
CA TYR A 53 12.08 -6.95 2.98
C TYR A 53 12.19 -6.01 4.20
N GLN A 54 13.41 -5.82 4.73
CA GLN A 54 13.67 -4.86 5.79
C GLN A 54 13.43 -3.42 5.32
N ASP A 55 13.95 -3.08 4.13
CA ASP A 55 13.81 -1.72 3.58
C ASP A 55 12.34 -1.37 3.28
N LEU A 56 11.54 -2.34 2.81
CA LEU A 56 10.10 -2.20 2.59
C LEU A 56 9.33 -1.98 3.91
N ALA A 57 9.66 -2.73 4.97
CA ALA A 57 9.03 -2.56 6.27
C ALA A 57 9.34 -1.17 6.88
N LEU A 58 10.56 -0.67 6.68
CA LEU A 58 10.94 0.70 7.08
C LEU A 58 10.16 1.75 6.27
N ALA A 59 10.05 1.57 4.95
CA ALA A 59 9.30 2.47 4.07
C ALA A 59 7.82 2.59 4.47
N ASP A 60 7.16 1.46 4.74
CA ASP A 60 5.76 1.43 5.20
C ASP A 60 5.60 2.23 6.50
N ASN A 61 6.51 2.06 7.45
CA ASN A 61 6.45 2.79 8.72
C ASN A 61 6.62 4.31 8.55
N VAL A 62 7.55 4.73 7.69
CA VAL A 62 7.78 6.15 7.39
C VAL A 62 6.56 6.78 6.71
N ALA A 63 5.92 6.06 5.80
CA ALA A 63 4.73 6.55 5.10
C ALA A 63 3.54 6.77 6.03
N LEU A 64 3.30 5.84 6.96
CA LEU A 64 2.26 5.99 7.98
C LEU A 64 2.52 7.20 8.88
N ARG A 65 3.77 7.37 9.34
CA ARG A 65 4.20 8.53 10.14
C ARG A 65 4.02 9.85 9.39
N ALA A 66 4.45 9.89 8.13
CA ALA A 66 4.32 11.05 7.26
C ALA A 66 2.84 11.41 7.08
N ALA A 67 2.00 10.43 6.74
CA ALA A 67 0.56 10.62 6.58
C ALA A 67 -0.10 11.16 7.86
N SER A 68 0.26 10.63 9.03
CA SER A 68 -0.22 11.15 10.32
C SER A 68 0.18 12.60 10.56
N ALA A 69 1.43 12.98 10.27
CA ALA A 69 1.87 14.38 10.40
C ALA A 69 1.11 15.32 9.45
N ALA A 70 0.83 14.88 8.23
CA ALA A 70 0.03 15.63 7.26
C ALA A 70 -1.45 15.76 7.71
N ILE A 71 -2.05 14.68 8.24
CA ILE A 71 -3.41 14.70 8.81
C ILE A 71 -3.50 15.68 9.99
N GLN A 72 -2.53 15.67 10.90
CA GLN A 72 -2.47 16.62 12.02
C GLN A 72 -2.36 18.08 11.56
N SER A 73 -1.74 18.29 10.40
CA SER A 73 -1.64 19.60 9.75
C SER A 73 -2.86 19.94 8.87
N SER A 74 -3.89 19.08 8.85
CA SER A 74 -5.07 19.19 7.98
C SER A 74 -4.77 19.19 6.47
N ASP A 75 -3.60 18.70 6.06
CA ASP A 75 -3.20 18.53 4.66
C ASP A 75 -3.49 17.09 4.19
N TYR A 76 -4.78 16.81 3.99
CA TYR A 76 -5.26 15.46 3.64
C TYR A 76 -4.88 15.03 2.22
N ASP A 77 -4.73 15.99 1.30
CA ASP A 77 -4.26 15.73 -0.06
C ASP A 77 -2.83 15.17 0.01
N LEU A 78 -1.93 15.82 0.77
CA LEU A 78 -0.55 15.35 0.96
C LEU A 78 -0.48 14.01 1.69
N ALA A 79 -1.33 13.80 2.70
CA ALA A 79 -1.38 12.52 3.42
C ALA A 79 -1.70 11.35 2.47
N LEU A 80 -2.70 11.50 1.60
CA LEU A 80 -3.03 10.50 0.59
C LEU A 80 -1.91 10.29 -0.43
N GLU A 81 -1.28 11.37 -0.89
CA GLU A 81 -0.16 11.26 -1.84
C GLU A 81 1.03 10.50 -1.25
N TRP A 82 1.36 10.70 0.03
CA TRP A 82 2.42 9.96 0.70
C TRP A 82 2.10 8.48 0.90
N LEU A 83 0.87 8.13 1.27
CA LEU A 83 0.43 6.74 1.37
C LEU A 83 0.47 6.04 0.02
N GLU A 84 -0.02 6.70 -1.03
CA GLU A 84 0.01 6.17 -2.39
C GLU A 84 1.44 6.07 -2.94
N HIS A 85 2.32 7.00 -2.58
CA HIS A 85 3.72 6.96 -2.96
C HIS A 85 4.42 5.74 -2.38
N ALA A 86 4.27 5.48 -1.08
CA ALA A 86 4.87 4.31 -0.45
C ALA A 86 4.27 3.01 -0.98
N ARG A 87 2.94 2.94 -1.13
CA ARG A 87 2.27 1.80 -1.74
C ARG A 87 2.78 1.54 -3.15
N CYS A 88 2.94 2.58 -3.97
CA CYS A 88 3.48 2.46 -5.33
C CYS A 88 4.92 1.95 -5.32
N VAL A 89 5.78 2.45 -4.43
CA VAL A 89 7.16 1.94 -4.30
C VAL A 89 7.16 0.46 -3.89
N VAL A 90 6.42 0.08 -2.84
CA VAL A 90 6.32 -1.31 -2.37
C VAL A 90 5.75 -2.23 -3.46
N TRP A 91 4.73 -1.76 -4.16
CA TRP A 91 4.05 -2.51 -5.21
C TRP A 91 4.96 -2.67 -6.42
N ASN A 92 5.68 -1.63 -6.86
CA ASN A 92 6.67 -1.72 -7.94
C ASN A 92 7.77 -2.76 -7.64
N GLN A 93 8.14 -2.92 -6.37
CA GLN A 93 9.14 -3.91 -5.93
C GLN A 93 8.55 -5.32 -5.87
N THR A 94 7.31 -5.45 -5.43
CA THR A 94 6.60 -6.73 -5.32
C THR A 94 6.10 -7.24 -6.68
N LEU A 95 5.78 -6.32 -7.61
CA LEU A 95 5.14 -6.56 -8.91
C LEU A 95 6.10 -6.81 -10.07
N MET A 96 7.37 -7.10 -9.81
CA MET A 96 8.32 -7.52 -10.85
C MET A 96 7.83 -8.65 -11.79
N LEU A 97 6.70 -9.30 -11.48
CA LEU A 97 6.18 -10.45 -12.22
C LEU A 97 4.74 -10.32 -12.74
N ARG A 98 3.89 -9.38 -12.28
CA ARG A 98 2.41 -9.43 -12.55
C ARG A 98 1.66 -8.10 -12.43
N SER A 99 1.97 -7.10 -13.24
CA SER A 99 1.14 -5.89 -13.29
C SER A 99 0.16 -5.93 -14.47
N PRO A 100 -1.15 -5.72 -14.28
CA PRO A 100 -2.10 -5.48 -15.39
C PRO A 100 -1.72 -4.23 -16.21
N VAL A 101 -0.88 -3.35 -15.68
CA VAL A 101 -0.34 -2.19 -16.41
C VAL A 101 0.72 -2.62 -17.43
N VAL A 102 1.48 -3.68 -17.14
CA VAL A 102 2.40 -4.29 -18.12
C VAL A 102 1.60 -4.98 -19.23
N ASP A 103 0.40 -5.52 -18.94
CA ASP A 103 -0.47 -6.08 -19.97
C ASP A 103 -0.96 -5.00 -20.96
N LYS A 104 -1.34 -3.81 -20.48
CA LYS A 104 -1.67 -2.68 -21.36
C LYS A 104 -0.46 -2.26 -22.21
N LEU A 105 0.73 -2.22 -21.61
CA LEU A 105 1.98 -1.94 -22.33
C LEU A 105 2.26 -3.01 -23.39
N ALA A 106 2.06 -4.29 -23.09
CA ALA A 106 2.29 -5.39 -24.02
C ALA A 106 1.36 -5.35 -25.24
N LEU A 107 0.14 -4.84 -25.09
CA LEU A 107 -0.80 -4.66 -26.20
C LEU A 107 -0.36 -3.57 -27.19
N SER A 108 0.27 -2.50 -26.70
CA SER A 108 0.62 -1.32 -27.52
C SER A 108 2.09 -1.32 -27.95
N TYR A 109 2.99 -1.82 -27.09
CA TYR A 109 4.45 -1.80 -27.23
C TYR A 109 5.06 -3.14 -26.76
N PRO A 110 4.82 -4.25 -27.49
CA PRO A 110 5.20 -5.61 -27.06
C PRO A 110 6.71 -5.78 -26.85
N ASP A 111 7.54 -5.17 -27.70
CA ASP A 111 8.99 -5.28 -27.59
C ASP A 111 9.52 -4.62 -26.30
N LEU A 112 8.97 -3.45 -25.96
CA LEU A 112 9.35 -2.72 -24.75
C LEU A 112 8.88 -3.44 -23.49
N ALA A 113 7.66 -3.99 -23.51
CA ALA A 113 7.14 -4.83 -22.44
C ALA A 113 7.99 -6.08 -22.22
N SER A 114 8.40 -6.77 -23.30
CA SER A 114 9.22 -7.99 -23.20
C SER A 114 10.63 -7.72 -22.65
N ARG A 115 11.27 -6.62 -23.07
CA ARG A 115 12.57 -6.17 -22.53
C ARG A 115 12.46 -5.87 -21.03
N LEU A 116 11.45 -5.08 -20.64
CA LEU A 116 11.20 -4.74 -19.24
C LEU A 116 10.96 -5.99 -18.39
N GLN A 117 10.16 -6.93 -18.89
CA GLN A 117 9.86 -8.18 -18.20
C GLN A 117 11.11 -9.07 -18.04
N SER A 118 11.94 -9.18 -19.09
CA SER A 118 13.18 -9.96 -19.06
C SER A 118 14.16 -9.42 -18.02
N VAL A 119 14.42 -8.11 -18.02
CA VAL A 119 15.33 -7.48 -17.05
C VAL A 119 14.79 -7.63 -15.63
N SER A 120 13.48 -7.45 -15.43
CA SER A 120 12.81 -7.65 -14.14
C SER A 120 12.99 -9.08 -13.61
N GLN A 121 12.81 -10.09 -14.46
CA GLN A 121 13.03 -11.50 -14.08
C GLN A 121 14.49 -11.79 -13.72
N GLN A 122 15.45 -11.32 -14.54
CA GLN A 122 16.87 -11.48 -14.25
C GLN A 122 17.26 -10.84 -12.91
N LEU A 123 16.74 -9.64 -12.63
CA LEU A 123 16.95 -8.95 -11.37
C LEU A 123 16.33 -9.71 -10.19
N HIS A 124 15.14 -10.30 -10.36
CA HIS A 124 14.50 -11.13 -9.34
C HIS A 124 15.30 -12.40 -9.03
N HIS A 125 15.87 -13.05 -10.05
CA HIS A 125 16.71 -14.24 -9.88
C HIS A 125 18.02 -13.91 -9.17
N ALA A 126 18.75 -12.88 -9.61
CA ALA A 126 20.01 -12.44 -9.00
C ALA A 126 19.82 -12.00 -7.54
N SER A 127 18.67 -11.43 -7.20
CA SER A 127 18.40 -10.96 -5.83
C SER A 127 17.92 -12.05 -4.86
N SER A 128 17.40 -13.17 -5.37
CA SER A 128 16.85 -14.27 -4.57
C SER A 128 17.86 -15.38 -4.26
N GLY A 129 19.04 -15.37 -4.88
CA GLY A 129 20.09 -16.39 -4.68
C GLY A 129 19.66 -17.82 -4.99
N SER A 130 18.53 -18.01 -5.69
CA SER A 130 17.82 -19.29 -5.81
C SER A 130 18.08 -19.99 -7.15
N SER A 131 19.34 -20.07 -7.55
CA SER A 131 19.75 -20.97 -8.64
C SER A 131 20.58 -22.11 -8.08
N ALA A 132 20.08 -23.33 -8.25
CA ALA A 132 20.79 -24.58 -8.05
C ALA A 132 21.99 -24.77 -9.00
N SER A 133 22.33 -23.76 -9.81
CA SER A 133 23.66 -23.56 -10.35
C SER A 133 24.10 -22.15 -9.97
N ALA A 134 25.15 -22.06 -9.17
CA ALA A 134 25.89 -20.82 -9.02
C ALA A 134 26.54 -20.48 -10.37
N SER A 135 25.77 -19.84 -11.25
CA SER A 135 26.36 -19.16 -12.41
C SER A 135 27.28 -18.07 -11.88
N VAL A 136 28.46 -17.96 -12.48
CA VAL A 136 29.57 -17.05 -12.14
C VAL A 136 29.18 -15.55 -12.22
N THR A 137 27.90 -15.22 -12.46
CA THR A 137 27.36 -13.89 -12.76
C THR A 137 26.56 -13.23 -11.64
N ASP A 138 26.32 -13.86 -10.49
CA ASP A 138 25.61 -13.22 -9.37
C ASP A 138 26.53 -12.34 -8.51
N THR A 139 27.06 -11.27 -9.12
CA THR A 139 27.88 -10.28 -8.41
C THR A 139 27.08 -9.00 -8.13
N PRO A 140 27.45 -8.22 -7.08
CA PRO A 140 26.86 -6.90 -6.84
C PRO A 140 26.89 -5.99 -8.08
N GLU A 141 27.94 -6.08 -8.91
CA GLU A 141 28.10 -5.30 -10.14
C GLU A 141 27.08 -5.72 -11.21
N HIS A 142 26.79 -7.01 -11.32
CA HIS A 142 25.76 -7.51 -12.23
C HIS A 142 24.37 -6.99 -11.83
N ARG A 143 24.03 -7.03 -10.53
CA ARG A 143 22.78 -6.46 -9.99
C ARG A 143 22.68 -4.95 -10.23
N HIS A 144 23.78 -4.20 -10.08
CA HIS A 144 23.83 -2.78 -10.43
C HIS A 144 23.57 -2.50 -11.91
N ARG A 145 24.14 -3.33 -12.81
CA ARG A 145 23.90 -3.17 -14.25
C ARG A 145 22.44 -3.41 -14.60
N LEU A 146 21.84 -4.49 -14.10
CA LEU A 146 20.42 -4.79 -14.34
C LEU A 146 19.49 -3.73 -13.76
N ALA A 147 19.80 -3.18 -12.59
CA ALA A 147 19.01 -2.09 -12.00
C ALA A 147 19.03 -0.82 -12.86
N ARG A 148 20.21 -0.44 -13.39
CA ARG A 148 20.32 0.72 -14.31
C ARG A 148 19.58 0.49 -15.63
N GLU A 149 19.65 -0.72 -16.17
CA GLU A 149 18.92 -1.07 -17.39
C GLU A 149 17.41 -1.01 -17.16
N TYR A 150 16.93 -1.49 -16.00
CA TYR A 150 15.53 -1.39 -15.62
C TYR A 150 15.06 0.06 -15.49
N GLU A 151 15.85 0.93 -14.85
CA GLU A 151 15.56 2.37 -14.76
C GLU A 151 15.51 3.04 -16.13
N HIS A 152 16.43 2.68 -17.04
CA HIS A 152 16.43 3.16 -18.42
C HIS A 152 15.16 2.73 -19.16
N LEU A 153 14.77 1.46 -19.06
CA LEU A 153 13.54 0.95 -19.68
C LEU A 153 12.29 1.62 -19.11
N LEU A 154 12.24 1.91 -17.81
CA LEU A 154 11.14 2.69 -17.23
C LEU A 154 11.09 4.11 -17.80
N ALA A 155 12.24 4.74 -18.04
CA ALA A 155 12.31 6.05 -18.66
C ALA A 155 11.83 6.00 -20.13
N GLU A 156 12.24 4.98 -20.89
CA GLU A 156 11.73 4.72 -22.24
C GLU A 156 10.20 4.59 -22.24
N VAL A 157 9.63 3.75 -21.35
CA VAL A 157 8.16 3.55 -21.27
C VAL A 157 7.45 4.86 -20.97
N ARG A 158 7.98 5.66 -20.04
CA ARG A 158 7.38 6.95 -19.66
C ARG A 158 7.54 8.05 -20.70
N SER A 159 8.36 7.83 -21.73
CA SER A 159 8.48 8.78 -22.85
C SER A 159 7.38 8.61 -23.90
N VAL A 160 6.61 7.51 -23.81
CA VAL A 160 5.60 7.13 -24.79
C VAL A 160 4.22 7.66 -24.37
N PRO A 161 3.40 8.15 -25.33
CA PRO A 161 2.05 8.63 -25.03
C PRO A 161 1.21 7.59 -24.28
N GLU A 162 0.41 8.04 -23.31
CA GLU A 162 -0.44 7.24 -22.42
C GLU A 162 0.28 6.42 -21.33
N PHE A 163 1.61 6.45 -21.29
CA PHE A 163 2.43 5.73 -20.31
C PHE A 163 3.32 6.66 -19.47
N GLU A 164 3.08 7.97 -19.48
CA GLU A 164 3.87 8.99 -18.78
C GLU A 164 3.92 8.76 -17.26
N ASP A 165 2.81 8.25 -16.71
CA ASP A 165 2.63 7.89 -15.31
C ASP A 165 2.89 6.40 -15.03
N PHE A 166 3.49 5.65 -15.97
CA PHE A 166 3.75 4.22 -15.81
C PHE A 166 4.58 3.93 -14.55
N LEU A 167 4.00 3.14 -13.65
CA LEU A 167 4.58 2.80 -12.33
C LEU A 167 4.99 4.03 -11.52
N ARG A 168 4.34 5.18 -11.71
CA ARG A 168 4.49 6.36 -10.85
C ARG A 168 3.37 6.39 -9.79
N PRO A 169 3.62 6.99 -8.62
CA PRO A 169 2.58 7.25 -7.64
C PRO A 169 1.41 8.03 -8.25
N THR A 170 0.19 7.59 -7.96
CA THR A 170 -1.01 8.33 -8.36
C THR A 170 -1.11 9.60 -7.52
N LYS A 171 -1.12 10.78 -8.15
CA LYS A 171 -1.40 12.03 -7.43
C LYS A 171 -2.84 12.06 -6.92
N VAL A 172 -3.15 12.94 -5.96
CA VAL A 172 -4.50 13.03 -5.39
C VAL A 172 -5.58 13.26 -6.45
N GLN A 173 -5.26 14.00 -7.52
CA GLN A 173 -6.16 14.24 -8.66
C GLN A 173 -6.50 12.96 -9.45
N GLY A 174 -5.60 11.97 -9.47
CA GLY A 174 -5.89 10.65 -10.02
C GLY A 174 -6.86 9.87 -9.13
N LEU A 175 -6.69 9.94 -7.81
CA LEU A 175 -7.60 9.31 -6.84
C LEU A 175 -9.00 9.95 -6.90
N LYS A 176 -9.10 11.28 -6.97
CA LYS A 176 -10.37 12.01 -7.15
C LYS A 176 -11.07 11.61 -8.45
N ARG A 177 -10.32 11.46 -9.55
CA ARG A 177 -10.86 10.92 -10.82
C ARG A 177 -11.35 9.49 -10.69
N ALA A 178 -10.62 8.62 -9.98
CA ALA A 178 -11.04 7.24 -9.76
C ALA A 178 -12.30 7.15 -8.88
N ALA A 179 -12.45 8.05 -7.91
CA ALA A 179 -13.61 8.11 -7.02
C ALA A 179 -14.94 8.39 -7.73
N ARG A 180 -14.93 8.79 -9.02
CA ARG A 180 -16.14 8.88 -9.85
C ARG A 180 -16.91 7.56 -9.96
N TYR A 181 -16.22 6.43 -9.75
CA TYR A 181 -16.81 5.09 -9.79
C TYR A 181 -17.25 4.57 -8.41
N GLY A 182 -17.03 5.34 -7.35
CA GLY A 182 -17.38 4.99 -5.98
C GLY A 182 -16.41 5.60 -4.96
N PRO A 183 -16.83 5.77 -3.69
CA PRO A 183 -15.98 6.34 -2.66
C PRO A 183 -14.74 5.46 -2.41
N ILE A 184 -13.59 6.11 -2.27
CA ILE A 184 -12.34 5.46 -1.87
C ILE A 184 -12.08 5.81 -0.41
N VAL A 185 -11.85 4.79 0.42
CA VAL A 185 -11.59 4.95 1.85
C VAL A 185 -10.19 4.42 2.13
N VAL A 186 -9.32 5.29 2.65
CA VAL A 186 -7.96 4.94 3.05
C VAL A 186 -7.86 5.01 4.57
N ILE A 187 -7.48 3.91 5.20
CA ILE A 187 -7.33 3.84 6.65
C ILE A 187 -5.85 3.99 6.99
N ASN A 188 -5.52 5.05 7.72
CA ASN A 188 -4.19 5.27 8.30
C ASN A 188 -4.22 4.90 9.78
N CYS A 189 -3.28 4.06 10.22
CA CYS A 189 -3.18 3.62 11.61
C CYS A 189 -1.77 3.91 12.13
N HIS A 190 -1.65 4.84 13.08
CA HIS A 190 -0.36 5.20 13.64
C HIS A 190 -0.48 5.53 15.13
N GLU A 191 0.19 4.74 15.97
CA GLU A 191 0.25 4.92 17.42
C GLU A 191 -1.14 5.12 18.06
N ALA A 192 -1.42 6.34 18.53
CA ALA A 192 -2.58 6.71 19.32
C ALA A 192 -3.79 7.14 18.50
N GLN A 193 -3.65 7.34 17.18
CA GLN A 193 -4.76 7.80 16.33
C GLN A 193 -4.85 6.96 15.05
N CYS A 194 -6.07 6.51 14.77
CA CYS A 194 -6.43 5.92 13.50
C CYS A 194 -7.40 6.85 12.79
N ASP A 195 -7.22 7.00 11.49
CA ASP A 195 -7.95 7.95 10.67
C ASP A 195 -8.42 7.29 9.37
N ALA A 196 -9.61 7.65 8.92
CA ALA A 196 -10.08 7.38 7.58
C ALA A 196 -10.01 8.67 6.75
N LEU A 197 -9.38 8.58 5.59
CA LEU A 197 -9.41 9.60 4.55
C LEU A 197 -10.34 9.11 3.43
N LEU A 198 -11.40 9.88 3.17
CA LEU A 198 -12.43 9.53 2.21
C LEU A 198 -12.32 10.43 0.99
N VAL A 199 -12.11 9.82 -0.16
CA VAL A 199 -12.22 10.46 -1.48
C VAL A 199 -13.63 10.16 -1.98
N LEU A 200 -14.50 11.17 -1.98
CA LEU A 200 -15.90 11.01 -2.37
C LEU A 200 -16.13 11.39 -3.83
N PRO A 201 -17.08 10.74 -4.53
CA PRO A 201 -17.50 11.20 -5.85
C PRO A 201 -17.99 12.65 -5.79
N SER A 202 -17.59 13.46 -6.78
CA SER A 202 -18.04 14.84 -6.94
C SER A 202 -17.70 15.79 -5.78
N HIS A 203 -16.77 15.42 -4.90
CA HIS A 203 -16.22 16.31 -3.87
C HIS A 203 -14.79 16.72 -4.23
N ASP A 204 -14.50 18.01 -4.14
CA ASP A 204 -13.18 18.56 -4.47
C ASP A 204 -12.15 18.40 -3.35
N HIS A 205 -12.62 18.15 -2.11
CA HIS A 205 -11.77 18.00 -0.93
C HIS A 205 -11.86 16.59 -0.35
N ILE A 206 -10.79 16.18 0.32
CA ILE A 206 -10.73 14.92 1.05
C ILE A 206 -11.40 15.12 2.40
N VAL A 207 -12.26 14.16 2.75
CA VAL A 207 -12.90 14.13 4.05
C VAL A 207 -12.02 13.34 5.02
N HIS A 208 -11.84 13.88 6.22
CA HIS A 208 -11.19 13.21 7.33
C HIS A 208 -12.22 12.73 8.34
N LEU A 209 -12.07 11.48 8.79
CA LEU A 209 -12.87 10.87 9.84
C LEU A 209 -11.95 10.18 10.85
N ALA A 210 -11.92 10.67 12.08
CA ALA A 210 -11.20 10.00 13.17
C ALA A 210 -11.88 8.68 13.55
N LEU A 211 -11.07 7.66 13.85
CA LEU A 211 -11.52 6.31 14.26
C LEU A 211 -11.06 6.02 15.69
N PRO A 212 -11.65 6.65 16.72
CA PRO A 212 -11.17 6.57 18.11
C PRO A 212 -11.23 5.16 18.70
N ASP A 213 -12.15 4.32 18.22
CA ASP A 213 -12.31 2.94 18.68
C ASP A 213 -11.34 1.96 18.01
N PHE A 214 -10.52 2.43 17.07
CA PHE A 214 -9.52 1.64 16.37
C PHE A 214 -8.10 2.07 16.76
N THR A 215 -7.19 1.11 16.86
CA THR A 215 -5.80 1.37 17.26
C THR A 215 -4.84 0.56 16.41
N GLU A 216 -3.59 1.00 16.34
CA GLU A 216 -2.53 0.26 15.66
C GLU A 216 -2.39 -1.17 16.18
N ARG A 217 -2.56 -1.38 17.50
CA ARG A 217 -2.57 -2.71 18.11
C ARG A 217 -3.69 -3.60 17.54
N LYS A 218 -4.91 -3.06 17.40
CA LYS A 218 -6.03 -3.78 16.78
C LYS A 218 -5.75 -4.09 15.31
N ALA A 219 -5.17 -3.15 14.56
CA ALA A 219 -4.77 -3.36 13.16
C ALA A 219 -3.70 -4.47 13.03
N ARG A 220 -2.66 -4.45 13.87
CA ARG A 220 -1.61 -5.48 13.89
C ARG A 220 -2.16 -6.85 14.27
N HIS A 221 -3.06 -6.90 15.26
CA HIS A 221 -3.74 -8.14 15.65
C HIS A 221 -4.58 -8.69 14.49
N ALA A 222 -5.40 -7.85 13.86
CA ALA A 222 -6.22 -8.26 12.73
C ALA A 222 -5.40 -8.78 11.54
N ARG A 223 -4.27 -8.13 11.24
CA ARG A 223 -3.31 -8.59 10.24
C ARG A 223 -2.75 -9.96 10.60
N SER A 224 -2.25 -10.14 11.82
CA SER A 224 -1.65 -11.40 12.29
C SER A 224 -2.63 -12.57 12.18
N GLU A 225 -3.88 -12.41 12.63
CA GLU A 225 -4.89 -13.46 12.54
C GLU A 225 -5.27 -13.78 11.10
N SER A 226 -5.34 -12.76 10.23
CA SER A 226 -5.58 -12.96 8.79
C SER A 226 -4.44 -13.73 8.13
N GLU A 227 -3.18 -13.42 8.47
CA GLU A 227 -2.01 -14.11 7.95
C GLU A 227 -1.97 -15.58 8.38
N LYS A 228 -2.22 -15.88 9.66
CA LYS A 228 -2.32 -17.26 10.17
C LYS A 228 -3.38 -18.08 9.42
N LEU A 229 -4.54 -17.47 9.15
CA LEU A 229 -5.63 -18.12 8.43
C LEU A 229 -5.24 -18.41 6.96
N LEU A 230 -4.56 -17.48 6.29
CA LEU A 230 -4.08 -17.67 4.91
C LEU A 230 -3.00 -18.75 4.82
N GLU A 231 -2.09 -18.82 5.80
CA GLU A 231 -1.05 -19.85 5.89
C GLU A 231 -1.67 -21.24 6.08
N LYS A 232 -2.66 -21.37 6.98
CA LYS A 232 -3.35 -22.64 7.22
C LYS A 232 -4.13 -23.13 6.00
N LYS A 233 -4.71 -22.22 5.20
CA LYS A 233 -5.44 -22.56 3.97
C LYS A 233 -4.53 -22.87 2.77
N GLY A 234 -3.20 -22.83 2.94
CA GLY A 234 -2.25 -23.10 1.85
C GLY A 234 -2.24 -22.05 0.74
N LEU A 235 -2.86 -20.88 0.95
CA LEU A 235 -3.01 -19.84 -0.06
C LEU A 235 -1.73 -19.00 -0.27
N ARG A 236 -0.64 -19.31 0.45
CA ARG A 236 0.66 -18.64 0.37
C ARG A 236 1.75 -19.43 -0.39
N GLU A 237 1.45 -20.57 -1.02
CA GLU A 237 2.51 -21.44 -1.57
C GLU A 237 3.32 -20.84 -2.75
N ARG A 238 4.53 -20.35 -2.42
CA ARG A 238 5.76 -20.55 -3.21
C ARG A 238 6.76 -21.30 -2.32
N GLY A 239 6.70 -22.63 -2.27
CA GLY A 239 7.70 -23.44 -1.57
C GLY A 239 7.26 -24.88 -1.27
N VAL A 240 8.17 -25.83 -1.49
CA VAL A 240 7.98 -27.29 -1.40
C VAL A 240 7.38 -27.74 -0.06
N THR A 241 6.28 -28.47 -0.10
CA THR A 241 5.60 -29.05 1.06
C THR A 241 6.41 -30.22 1.64
N ILE A 242 7.14 -29.99 2.75
CA ILE A 242 7.68 -31.09 3.55
C ILE A 242 6.53 -31.63 4.42
N LYS A 243 6.03 -32.83 4.08
CA LYS A 243 5.05 -33.57 4.90
C LYS A 243 5.68 -34.00 6.23
N GLY A 244 5.54 -33.16 7.25
CA GLY A 244 5.78 -33.50 8.66
C GLY A 244 4.50 -33.21 9.45
N GLY A 245 3.98 -34.21 10.17
CA GLY A 245 2.72 -34.11 10.91
C GLY A 245 2.73 -32.99 11.94
N ARG A 246 1.96 -31.93 11.70
CA ARG A 246 1.63 -30.92 12.71
C ARG A 246 0.29 -31.27 13.34
N GLN A 247 0.25 -31.28 14.67
CA GLN A 247 -0.99 -31.37 15.45
C GLN A 247 -2.00 -30.33 14.93
N ARG A 248 -3.26 -30.74 14.78
CA ARG A 248 -4.36 -29.89 14.34
C ARG A 248 -4.66 -28.88 15.45
N GLU A 249 -3.97 -27.74 15.44
CA GLU A 249 -4.40 -26.59 16.23
C GLU A 249 -5.82 -26.18 15.80
N PRO A 250 -6.69 -25.75 16.74
CA PRO A 250 -8.03 -25.27 16.42
C PRO A 250 -7.97 -24.16 15.35
N ASP A 251 -9.03 -24.02 14.55
CA ASP A 251 -9.09 -22.92 13.59
C ASP A 251 -8.99 -21.58 14.33
N PRO A 252 -8.13 -20.65 13.86
CA PRO A 252 -8.13 -19.31 14.41
C PRO A 252 -9.53 -18.72 14.20
N ASP A 253 -10.20 -18.39 15.31
CA ASP A 253 -11.51 -17.76 15.25
C ASP A 253 -11.35 -16.31 14.79
N ILE A 254 -11.55 -16.09 13.50
CA ILE A 254 -11.50 -14.76 12.88
C ILE A 254 -12.77 -13.94 13.16
N GLY A 255 -13.82 -14.56 13.70
CA GLY A 255 -15.11 -13.92 14.00
C GLY A 255 -14.96 -12.67 14.88
N PRO A 256 -14.28 -12.75 16.04
CA PRO A 256 -13.99 -11.61 16.90
C PRO A 256 -13.22 -10.49 16.19
N VAL A 257 -12.23 -10.86 15.34
CA VAL A 257 -11.44 -9.88 14.59
C VAL A 257 -12.31 -9.12 13.58
N LEU A 258 -13.16 -9.84 12.84
CA LEU A 258 -14.08 -9.23 11.88
C LEU A 258 -15.14 -8.37 12.58
N ALA A 259 -15.64 -8.81 13.73
CA ALA A 259 -16.57 -8.03 14.54
C ALA A 259 -15.93 -6.73 15.04
N ASP A 260 -14.68 -6.79 15.50
CA ASP A 260 -13.92 -5.61 15.92
C ASP A 260 -13.69 -4.64 14.74
N LEU A 261 -13.23 -5.14 13.58
CA LEU A 261 -13.06 -4.31 12.37
C LEU A 261 -14.38 -3.69 11.90
N TRP A 262 -15.46 -4.46 11.97
CA TRP A 262 -16.79 -3.96 11.64
C TRP A 262 -17.18 -2.79 12.53
N ASN A 263 -17.12 -2.98 13.86
CA ASN A 263 -17.59 -1.98 14.81
C ASN A 263 -16.71 -0.73 14.87
N SER A 264 -15.39 -0.89 14.73
CA SER A 264 -14.43 0.20 14.92
C SER A 264 -14.01 0.93 13.63
N VAL A 265 -14.20 0.33 12.46
CA VAL A 265 -13.78 0.91 11.17
C VAL A 265 -14.93 0.95 10.17
N VAL A 266 -15.48 -0.21 9.80
CA VAL A 266 -16.42 -0.30 8.67
C VAL A 266 -17.73 0.43 8.97
N LYS A 267 -18.32 0.18 10.14
CA LYS A 267 -19.60 0.79 10.54
C LYS A 267 -19.50 2.33 10.62
N PRO A 268 -18.52 2.95 11.31
CA PRO A 268 -18.36 4.41 11.31
C PRO A 268 -18.25 5.02 9.91
N VAL A 269 -17.48 4.39 9.01
CA VAL A 269 -17.32 4.86 7.62
C VAL A 269 -18.64 4.73 6.84
N LEU A 270 -19.32 3.59 6.92
CA LEU A 270 -20.58 3.39 6.21
C LEU A 270 -21.72 4.27 6.75
N GLU A 271 -21.74 4.54 8.06
CA GLU A 271 -22.65 5.52 8.67
C GLU A 271 -22.35 6.93 8.15
N TYR A 272 -21.08 7.33 8.08
CA TYR A 272 -20.67 8.61 7.52
C TYR A 272 -21.10 8.76 6.04
N LEU A 273 -20.92 7.70 5.24
CA LEU A 273 -21.32 7.67 3.83
C LEU A 273 -22.85 7.61 3.62
N GLY A 274 -23.65 7.45 4.68
CA GLY A 274 -25.10 7.32 4.59
C GLY A 274 -25.58 5.97 4.03
N TYR A 275 -24.72 4.96 3.95
CA TYR A 275 -25.08 3.61 3.47
C TYR A 275 -25.76 2.76 4.53
N ILE A 276 -25.63 3.13 5.81
CA ILE A 276 -26.39 2.53 6.90
C ILE A 276 -27.51 3.51 7.27
N VAL A 277 -28.71 3.25 6.76
CA VAL A 277 -29.91 3.95 7.21
C VAL A 277 -30.19 3.52 8.64
N ARG A 278 -30.06 4.45 9.60
CA ARG A 278 -30.62 4.24 10.93
C ARG A 278 -32.14 4.20 10.78
N VAL A 279 -32.72 3.00 10.72
CA VAL A 279 -34.17 2.84 10.89
C VAL A 279 -34.49 3.35 12.29
N THR A 280 -34.95 4.59 12.39
CA THR A 280 -35.40 5.13 13.66
C THR A 280 -36.65 4.35 14.08
N VAL A 281 -36.84 4.16 15.39
CA VAL A 281 -37.99 3.39 15.92
C VAL A 281 -39.34 4.01 15.49
N ALA A 282 -39.35 5.27 15.04
CA ALA A 282 -40.51 5.92 14.45
C ALA A 282 -40.95 5.31 13.09
N ASP A 283 -40.02 4.84 12.26
CA ASP A 283 -40.32 4.26 10.94
C ASP A 283 -40.88 2.82 11.02
N ARG A 284 -40.76 2.16 12.18
CA ARG A 284 -41.37 0.83 12.39
C ARG A 284 -42.89 0.87 12.49
N ARG A 285 -43.52 2.04 12.58
CA ARG A 285 -44.98 2.17 12.68
C ARG A 285 -45.71 2.36 11.35
N CYS A 286 -45.02 2.51 10.22
CA CYS A 286 -45.66 2.79 8.92
C CYS A 286 -45.61 1.64 7.90
N VAL A 287 -45.28 0.41 8.31
CA VAL A 287 -45.38 -0.78 7.44
C VAL A 287 -46.49 -1.72 7.92
N PHE A 288 -47.69 -1.19 8.12
CA PHE A 288 -48.94 -1.96 8.25
C PHE A 288 -50.13 -1.11 7.79
N ALA A 289 -50.10 -0.65 6.55
CA ALA A 289 -51.30 -0.23 5.82
C ALA A 289 -51.00 -0.39 4.32
N TYR A 290 -51.98 -0.87 3.57
CA TYR A 290 -51.92 -1.31 2.15
C TYR A 290 -51.64 -2.79 1.89
N ILE A 291 -52.56 -3.64 2.36
CA ILE A 291 -53.14 -4.66 1.48
C ILE A 291 -54.67 -4.49 1.59
N ASN A 292 -55.23 -3.58 0.78
CA ASN A 292 -56.66 -3.64 0.46
C ASN A 292 -56.82 -4.72 -0.60
N ALA A 293 -57.48 -5.81 -0.20
CA ALA A 293 -57.99 -6.82 -1.10
C ALA A 293 -59.22 -6.25 -1.82
N THR A 294 -59.14 -6.19 -3.15
CA THR A 294 -60.28 -6.11 -4.06
C THR A 294 -60.23 -7.33 -4.96
N GLU A 295 -61.39 -7.97 -5.12
CA GLU A 295 -61.76 -9.07 -6.05
C GLU A 295 -61.28 -10.47 -5.63
N GLN A 296 -62.13 -11.48 -5.37
CA GLN A 296 -63.50 -11.80 -5.79
C GLN A 296 -64.36 -12.30 -4.63
#